data_AF-A0A5N8UG99-F1
#
_entry.id   AF-A0A5N8UG99-F1
#
_cell.length_a   1.000
_cell.length_b   1.000
_cell.length_c   1.000
_cell.angle_alpha   90.00
_cell.angle_beta   90.00
_cell.angle_gamma   90.00
#
_symmetry.space_group_name_H-M   'P 1'
#
loop_
_entity.id
_entity.type
_entity.pdbx_description
1 polymer ?
#
loop_
_entity_poly.entity_id
_entity_poly.type
_entity_poly.pdbx_seq_one_letter_code
_entity_poly.pdbx_strand_id
1 'polypeptide(L)'
;MKKQEGMVLFFSLIILIIMTVIGVALAVNSSQSMKMAGAGSERVEAMSAAQGAQDRVVANNQGATMANIAGTMTVVDAALGVTNTLSPLADGDVNCQRSTKASSANLVSCRRIEVSSVATFGKKNLGQLTVVAGVEQEVLTGS
;
A
#
# COMPACT_ATOMS: atom_id res chain seq x y z
N MET A 1 -40.26 -59.88 23.72
CA MET A 1 -39.97 -58.43 23.58
C MET A 1 -38.84 -58.27 22.58
N LYS A 2 -39.12 -57.79 21.35
CA LYS A 2 -38.09 -57.58 20.32
C LYS A 2 -37.43 -56.22 20.52
N LYS A 3 -36.13 -56.19 20.82
CA LYS A 3 -35.35 -54.94 20.90
C LYS A 3 -35.13 -54.40 19.48
N GLN A 4 -35.48 -53.14 19.27
CA GLN A 4 -35.34 -52.46 17.98
C GLN A 4 -33.87 -52.04 17.79
N GLU A 5 -33.04 -52.93 17.26
CA GLU A 5 -31.60 -52.66 17.06
C GLU A 5 -31.31 -51.74 15.85
N GLY A 6 -32.25 -51.60 14.91
CA GLY A 6 -32.07 -50.77 13.71
C GLY A 6 -32.17 -49.26 13.93
N MET A 7 -32.87 -48.81 14.97
CA MET A 7 -33.12 -47.38 15.20
C MET A 7 -31.86 -46.64 15.69
N VAL A 8 -30.98 -47.33 16.43
CA VAL A 8 -29.74 -46.75 16.96
C VAL A 8 -28.75 -46.44 15.83
N LEU A 9 -28.68 -47.31 14.81
CA LEU A 9 -27.81 -47.09 13.65
C LEU A 9 -28.24 -45.87 12.82
N PHE A 10 -29.56 -45.67 12.70
CA PHE A 10 -30.10 -44.51 11.99
C PHE A 10 -29.80 -43.21 12.71
N PHE A 11 -29.93 -43.18 14.04
CA PHE A 11 -29.56 -42.02 14.85
C PHE A 11 -28.06 -41.73 14.82
N SER A 12 -27.20 -42.76 14.87
CA SER A 12 -25.75 -42.55 14.78
C SER A 12 -25.34 -41.97 13.42
N LEU A 13 -25.98 -42.41 12.34
CA LEU A 13 -25.74 -41.89 11.00
C LEU A 13 -26.09 -40.39 10.90
N ILE A 14 -27.23 -39.97 11.44
CA ILE A 14 -27.65 -38.57 11.44
C ILE A 14 -26.64 -37.70 12.20
N ILE A 15 -26.24 -38.13 13.39
CA ILE A 15 -25.27 -37.39 14.22
C ILE A 15 -23.92 -37.28 13.50
N LEU A 16 -23.47 -38.37 12.87
CA LEU A 16 -22.22 -38.39 12.11
C LEU A 16 -22.26 -37.38 10.96
N ILE A 17 -23.35 -37.36 10.19
CA ILE A 17 -23.53 -36.38 9.10
C ILE A 17 -23.47 -34.95 9.64
N ILE A 18 -24.21 -34.64 10.70
CA ILE A 18 -24.22 -33.29 11.29
C ILE A 18 -22.80 -32.87 11.72
N MET A 19 -22.06 -33.75 12.40
CA MET A 19 -20.69 -33.48 12.83
C MET A 19 -19.74 -33.23 11.65
N THR A 20 -19.88 -34.00 10.56
CA THR A 20 -19.05 -33.77 9.36
C THR A 20 -19.35 -32.44 8.68
N VAL A 21 -20.62 -32.02 8.59
CA VAL A 21 -20.98 -30.72 8.00
C VAL A 21 -20.39 -29.57 8.81
N ILE A 22 -20.49 -29.63 10.14
CA ILE A 22 -19.91 -28.61 11.03
C ILE A 22 -18.38 -28.58 10.88
N GLY A 23 -17.74 -29.75 10.85
CA GLY A 23 -16.29 -29.87 10.68
C GLY A 23 -15.79 -29.26 9.36
N VAL A 24 -16.47 -29.56 8.25
CA VAL A 24 -16.12 -29.00 6.93
C VAL A 24 -16.33 -27.48 6.92
N ALA A 25 -17.44 -26.99 7.46
CA ALA A 25 -17.72 -25.55 7.50
C ALA A 25 -16.64 -24.77 8.27
N LEU A 26 -16.22 -25.27 9.43
CA LEU A 26 -15.14 -24.68 10.22
C LEU A 26 -13.79 -24.74 9.50
N ALA A 27 -13.45 -25.88 8.88
CA ALA A 27 -12.21 -26.05 8.15
C ALA A 27 -12.11 -25.09 6.94
N VAL A 28 -13.22 -24.91 6.20
CA VAL A 28 -13.27 -23.98 5.06
C VAL A 28 -13.03 -22.55 5.51
N ASN A 29 -13.76 -22.09 6.54
CA ASN A 29 -13.60 -20.73 7.06
C ASN A 29 -12.18 -20.48 7.60
N SER A 30 -11.60 -21.44 8.32
CA SER A 30 -10.23 -21.35 8.82
C SER A 30 -9.21 -21.25 7.67
N SER A 31 -9.38 -22.06 6.62
CA SER A 31 -8.49 -22.03 5.45
C SER A 31 -8.58 -20.70 4.68
N GLN A 32 -9.76 -20.08 4.64
CA GLN A 32 -9.95 -18.77 4.04
C GLN A 32 -9.28 -17.68 4.88
N SER A 33 -9.49 -17.69 6.20
CA SER A 33 -8.85 -16.75 7.12
C SER A 33 -7.32 -16.80 7.05
N MET A 34 -6.72 -18.00 6.94
CA MET A 34 -5.27 -18.14 6.77
C MET A 34 -4.77 -17.54 5.45
N LYS A 35 -5.48 -17.77 4.33
CA LYS A 35 -5.13 -17.16 3.04
C LYS A 35 -5.25 -15.64 3.07
N MET A 36 -6.28 -15.13 3.73
CA MET A 36 -6.48 -13.68 3.94
C MET A 36 -5.39 -13.08 4.82
N ALA A 37 -4.98 -13.77 5.89
CA ALA A 37 -3.88 -13.32 6.75
C ALA A 37 -2.55 -13.28 5.99
N GLY A 38 -2.28 -14.29 5.15
CA GLY A 38 -1.09 -14.29 4.28
C GLY A 38 -1.10 -13.12 3.28
N ALA A 39 -2.22 -12.91 2.59
CA ALA A 39 -2.36 -11.78 1.66
C ALA A 39 -2.26 -10.42 2.38
N GLY A 40 -2.76 -10.33 3.61
CA GLY A 40 -2.61 -9.15 4.46
C GLY A 40 -1.16 -8.88 4.84
N SER A 41 -0.40 -9.92 5.18
CA SER A 41 1.04 -9.81 5.47
C SER A 41 1.83 -9.32 4.27
N GLU A 42 1.62 -9.92 3.09
CA GLU A 42 2.29 -9.50 1.84
C GLU A 42 1.96 -8.04 1.49
N ARG A 43 0.72 -7.59 1.74
CA ARG A 43 0.32 -6.19 1.55
C ARG A 43 1.06 -5.25 2.49
N VAL A 44 1.22 -5.61 3.77
CA VAL A 44 1.91 -4.77 4.76
C VAL A 44 3.41 -4.66 4.43
N GLU A 45 4.02 -5.75 3.99
CA GLU A 45 5.41 -5.74 3.50
C GLU A 45 5.57 -4.80 2.31
N ALA A 46 4.69 -4.91 1.31
CA ALA A 46 4.71 -4.02 0.15
C ALA A 46 4.44 -2.55 0.50
N MET A 47 3.62 -2.29 1.54
CA MET A 47 3.41 -0.94 2.06
C MET A 47 4.67 -0.37 2.70
N SER A 48 5.37 -1.16 3.50
CA SER A 48 6.66 -0.77 4.08
C SER A 48 7.71 -0.51 3.00
N ALA A 49 7.78 -1.37 1.98
CA ALA A 49 8.67 -1.20 0.85
C ALA A 49 8.33 0.07 0.03
N ALA A 50 7.05 0.33 -0.25
CA ALA A 50 6.61 1.53 -0.95
C ALA A 50 6.99 2.80 -0.18
N GLN A 51 6.72 2.82 1.13
CA GLN A 51 7.06 3.96 2.00
C GLN A 51 8.58 4.18 2.08
N GLY A 52 9.36 3.12 2.27
CA GLY A 52 10.82 3.21 2.32
C GLY A 52 11.44 3.66 0.99
N ALA A 53 10.90 3.18 -0.13
CA ALA A 53 11.32 3.63 -1.46
C ALA A 53 10.94 5.10 -1.71
N GLN A 54 9.78 5.52 -1.23
CA GLN A 54 9.33 6.91 -1.30
C GLN A 54 10.28 7.83 -0.53
N ASP A 55 10.59 7.50 0.73
CA ASP A 55 11.51 8.26 1.57
C ASP A 55 12.91 8.34 0.93
N ARG A 56 13.38 7.24 0.34
CA ARG A 56 14.67 7.20 -0.37
C ARG A 56 14.67 8.10 -1.61
N VAL A 57 13.59 8.10 -2.38
CA VAL A 57 13.47 8.95 -3.57
C VAL A 57 13.38 10.43 -3.18
N VAL A 58 12.65 10.76 -2.12
CA VAL A 58 12.62 12.12 -1.59
C VAL A 58 14.02 12.51 -1.09
N ALA A 59 14.70 11.67 -0.31
CA ALA A 59 16.07 11.89 0.14
C ALA A 59 17.06 12.17 -0.99
N ASN A 60 17.00 11.38 -2.07
CA ASN A 60 17.97 11.48 -3.17
C ASN A 60 17.70 12.62 -4.15
N ASN A 61 16.45 13.11 -4.23
CA ASN A 61 16.07 14.15 -5.19
C ASN A 61 15.77 15.51 -4.57
N GLN A 62 15.79 15.61 -3.23
CA GLN A 62 15.65 16.88 -2.51
C GLN A 62 16.63 17.95 -3.02
N GLY A 63 16.17 19.20 -3.05
CA GLY A 63 16.96 20.33 -3.56
C GLY A 63 16.78 20.53 -5.06
N ALA A 64 17.88 20.53 -5.83
CA ALA A 64 17.88 21.01 -7.22
C ALA A 64 16.95 20.23 -8.16
N THR A 65 16.85 18.90 -8.01
CA THR A 65 16.00 18.08 -8.88
C THR A 65 14.52 18.37 -8.67
N MET A 66 14.08 18.42 -7.40
CA MET A 66 12.70 18.80 -7.06
C MET A 66 12.41 20.27 -7.37
N ALA A 67 13.38 21.16 -7.16
CA ALA A 67 13.25 22.58 -7.45
C ALA A 67 13.09 22.87 -8.95
N ASN A 68 13.68 22.06 -9.82
CA ASN A 68 13.66 22.26 -11.28
C ASN A 68 12.81 21.24 -12.03
N ILE A 69 11.98 20.46 -11.35
CA ILE A 69 11.13 19.48 -12.03
C ILE A 69 10.12 20.22 -12.91
N ALA A 70 10.14 19.92 -14.21
CA ALA A 70 9.26 20.50 -15.22
C ALA A 70 8.36 19.46 -15.90
N GLY A 71 8.59 18.18 -15.60
CA GLY A 71 7.84 17.06 -16.16
C GLY A 71 7.95 15.82 -15.28
N THR A 72 7.17 14.79 -15.60
CA THR A 72 7.13 13.55 -14.83
C THR A 72 8.48 12.83 -14.89
N MET A 73 9.02 12.48 -13.73
CA MET A 73 10.24 11.68 -13.59
C MET A 73 9.90 10.32 -12.98
N THR A 74 10.44 9.24 -13.53
CA THR A 74 10.24 7.89 -13.01
C THR A 74 11.57 7.33 -12.49
N VAL A 75 11.59 6.89 -11.23
CA VAL A 75 12.75 6.28 -10.58
C VAL A 75 12.36 4.90 -10.08
N VAL A 76 13.05 3.88 -10.59
CA VAL A 76 12.84 2.50 -10.15
C VAL A 76 13.85 2.17 -9.04
N ASP A 77 13.34 1.85 -7.86
CA ASP A 77 14.16 1.32 -6.77
C ASP A 77 14.31 -0.20 -6.94
N ALA A 78 15.44 -0.62 -7.51
CA ALA A 78 15.72 -2.04 -7.74
C ALA A 78 15.93 -2.85 -6.44
N ALA A 79 16.24 -2.19 -5.32
CA ALA A 79 16.44 -2.88 -4.04
C ALA A 79 15.09 -3.26 -3.40
N LEU A 80 14.08 -2.41 -3.58
CA LEU A 80 12.73 -2.63 -3.02
C LEU A 80 11.70 -3.08 -4.06
N GLY A 81 12.05 -3.08 -5.35
CA GLY A 81 11.15 -3.46 -6.45
C GLY A 81 10.00 -2.47 -6.65
N VAL A 82 10.17 -1.22 -6.20
CA VAL A 82 9.13 -0.17 -6.23
C VAL A 82 9.41 0.80 -7.35
N THR A 83 8.37 1.18 -8.09
CA THR A 83 8.45 2.24 -9.09
C THR A 83 7.93 3.54 -8.50
N ASN A 84 8.79 4.54 -8.38
CA ASN A 84 8.43 5.87 -7.91
C ASN A 84 8.25 6.81 -9.10
N THR A 85 7.17 7.57 -9.10
CA THR A 85 6.84 8.54 -10.13
C THR A 85 6.67 9.90 -9.48
N LEU A 86 7.39 10.90 -9.96
CA LEU A 86 7.40 12.25 -9.43
C LEU A 86 6.77 13.14 -10.48
N SER A 87 5.65 13.78 -10.15
CA SER A 87 4.92 14.65 -11.06
C SER A 87 4.77 16.05 -10.44
N PRO A 88 5.12 17.13 -11.15
CA PRO A 88 4.76 18.47 -10.70
C PRO A 88 3.23 18.63 -10.67
N LEU A 89 2.71 19.27 -9.62
CA LEU A 89 1.25 19.53 -9.45
C LEU A 89 0.82 20.88 -10.01
N ALA A 90 1.77 21.78 -10.20
CA ALA A 90 1.54 23.11 -10.72
C ALA A 90 2.72 23.49 -11.62
N ASP A 91 2.42 24.21 -12.70
CA ASP A 91 3.44 24.82 -13.54
C ASP A 91 3.94 26.09 -12.85
N GLY A 92 5.13 26.00 -12.28
CA GLY A 92 5.83 27.11 -11.64
C GLY A 92 5.69 27.15 -10.12
N ASP A 93 6.16 28.26 -9.56
CA ASP A 93 6.30 28.43 -8.12
C ASP A 93 5.01 28.95 -7.51
N VAL A 94 4.53 28.27 -6.48
CA VAL A 94 3.27 28.58 -5.79
C VAL A 94 3.54 28.95 -4.34
N ASN A 95 2.59 29.64 -3.72
CA ASN A 95 2.74 29.97 -2.30
C ASN A 95 2.77 28.69 -1.45
N CYS A 96 3.76 28.58 -0.56
CA CYS A 96 3.90 27.45 0.37
C CYS A 96 2.70 27.39 1.33
N GLN A 97 2.17 26.19 1.59
CA GLN A 97 1.03 26.01 2.50
C GLN A 97 1.44 26.19 3.98
N ARG A 98 2.67 25.79 4.31
CA ARG A 98 3.28 25.97 5.63
C ARG A 98 4.69 26.53 5.49
N SER A 99 4.93 27.71 6.06
CA SER A 99 6.29 28.15 6.40
C SER A 99 6.31 28.56 7.86
N THR A 100 7.19 27.92 8.63
CA THR A 100 7.42 28.23 10.05
C THR A 100 8.48 29.31 10.26
N LYS A 101 9.15 29.72 9.18
CA LYS A 101 10.21 30.73 9.19
C LYS A 101 9.72 32.02 8.56
N ALA A 102 9.91 33.14 9.25
CA ALA A 102 9.65 34.45 8.69
C ALA A 102 10.60 34.71 7.52
N SER A 103 10.07 34.70 6.31
CA SER A 103 10.76 35.09 5.08
C SER A 103 10.40 36.54 4.77
N SER A 104 11.39 37.34 4.34
CA SER A 104 11.14 38.68 3.83
C SER A 104 10.15 38.59 2.66
N ALA A 105 9.22 39.56 2.57
CA ALA A 105 8.05 39.50 1.68
C ALA A 105 8.35 38.88 0.31
N ASN A 106 7.72 37.74 0.02
CA ASN A 106 7.68 37.08 -1.29
C ASN A 106 8.99 36.54 -1.89
N LEU A 107 10.07 36.35 -1.12
CA LEU A 107 11.32 35.77 -1.65
C LEU A 107 11.31 34.24 -1.79
N VAL A 108 10.48 33.54 -1.01
CA VAL A 108 10.41 32.08 -1.00
C VAL A 108 9.06 31.63 -1.54
N SER A 109 9.08 30.77 -2.54
CA SER A 109 7.91 30.04 -3.03
C SER A 109 8.18 28.55 -2.98
N CYS A 110 7.16 27.74 -3.21
CA CYS A 110 7.24 26.29 -3.19
C CYS A 110 6.91 25.71 -4.55
N ARG A 111 7.64 24.68 -4.93
CA ARG A 111 7.23 23.78 -6.01
C ARG A 111 6.54 22.57 -5.39
N ARG A 112 5.31 22.30 -5.83
CA ARG A 112 4.53 21.15 -5.36
C ARG A 112 4.71 19.96 -6.28
N ILE A 113 5.05 18.82 -5.69
CA ILE A 113 5.41 17.60 -6.41
C ILE A 113 4.66 16.46 -5.76
N GLU A 114 3.99 15.66 -6.56
CA GLU A 114 3.41 14.41 -6.11
C GLU A 114 4.38 13.28 -6.39
N VAL A 115 4.70 12.55 -5.32
CA VAL A 115 5.50 11.34 -5.38
C VAL A 115 4.54 10.18 -5.21
N SER A 116 4.37 9.40 -6.27
CA SER A 116 3.55 8.20 -6.32
C SER A 116 4.43 6.96 -6.44
N SER A 117 4.44 6.15 -5.39
CA SER A 117 5.26 4.95 -5.22
C SER A 117 4.39 3.70 -5.38
N VAL A 118 4.69 2.90 -6.39
CA VAL A 118 3.92 1.71 -6.75
C VAL A 118 4.69 0.44 -6.39
N ALA A 119 4.14 -0.35 -5.49
CA ALA A 119 4.64 -1.67 -5.09
C ALA A 119 3.64 -2.76 -5.48
N THR A 120 4.12 -3.85 -6.09
CA THR A 120 3.30 -5.03 -6.42
C THR A 120 3.47 -6.11 -5.37
N PHE A 121 2.39 -6.81 -5.02
CA PHE A 121 2.37 -7.88 -4.04
C PHE A 121 1.43 -9.01 -4.46
N GLY A 122 1.43 -10.14 -3.75
CA GLY A 122 0.61 -11.28 -4.13
C GLY A 122 1.27 -12.20 -5.17
N LYS A 123 0.66 -13.36 -5.36
CA LYS A 123 1.07 -14.33 -6.38
C LYS A 123 1.01 -13.68 -7.77
N LYS A 124 2.11 -13.75 -8.52
CA LYS A 124 2.23 -13.22 -9.89
C LYS A 124 1.95 -11.71 -10.01
N ASN A 125 2.23 -10.92 -8.97
CA ASN A 125 2.01 -9.46 -8.98
C ASN A 125 0.55 -9.05 -9.25
N LEU A 126 -0.42 -9.85 -8.78
CA LEU A 126 -1.85 -9.56 -8.93
C LEU A 126 -2.32 -8.44 -8.01
N GLY A 127 -1.65 -8.20 -6.89
CA GLY A 127 -1.88 -7.08 -6.00
C GLY A 127 -1.00 -5.89 -6.38
N GLN A 128 -1.57 -4.70 -6.35
CA GLN A 128 -0.85 -3.45 -6.50
C GLN A 128 -1.24 -2.51 -5.36
N LEU A 129 -0.24 -1.87 -4.78
CA LEU A 129 -0.39 -0.82 -3.79
C LEU A 129 0.32 0.43 -4.32
N THR A 130 -0.39 1.55 -4.26
CA THR A 130 0.17 2.87 -4.60
C THR A 130 0.11 3.75 -3.37
N VAL A 131 1.26 4.29 -2.97
CA VAL A 131 1.38 5.29 -1.92
C VAL A 131 1.64 6.63 -2.59
N VAL A 132 0.82 7.63 -2.30
CA VAL A 132 0.91 8.95 -2.91
C VAL A 132 1.16 9.97 -1.79
N ALA A 133 2.19 10.79 -1.94
CA ALA A 133 2.41 11.94 -1.06
C ALA A 133 2.72 13.21 -1.85
N GLY A 134 2.24 14.35 -1.34
CA GLY A 134 2.61 15.66 -1.82
C GLY A 134 3.82 16.19 -1.05
N VAL A 135 4.86 16.58 -1.79
CA VAL A 135 6.08 17.20 -1.28
C VAL A 135 6.13 18.65 -1.75
N GLU A 136 6.42 19.57 -0.83
CA GLU A 136 6.68 20.98 -1.16
C GLU A 136 8.19 21.24 -1.05
N GLN A 137 8.81 21.66 -2.15
CA GLN A 137 10.21 22.07 -2.18
C GLN A 137 10.29 23.59 -2.18
N GLU A 138 10.93 24.17 -1.16
CA GLU A 138 11.21 25.60 -1.11
C GLU A 138 12.21 25.99 -2.21
N VAL A 139 11.89 27.08 -2.92
CA VAL A 139 12.67 27.70 -3.98
C VAL A 139 12.66 29.22 -3.84
N LEU A 140 13.67 29.90 -4.37
CA LEU A 140 13.66 31.36 -4.45
C LEU A 140 12.82 31.79 -5.65
N THR A 141 11.95 32.78 -5.46
CA THR A 141 11.08 33.30 -6.51
C THR A 141 11.89 33.88 -7.67
N GLY A 142 11.60 33.42 -8.90
CA GLY A 142 12.19 33.97 -10.12
C GLY A 142 13.53 33.34 -10.55
N SER A 143 13.74 32.06 -10.23
CA SER A 143 14.85 31.25 -10.75
C SER A 143 14.46 30.39 -11.95
#